data_AF-A0A4Q3XUN3-F1
#
_entry.id   AF-A0A4Q3XUN3-F1
#
_cell.length_a   1.000
_cell.length_b   1.000
_cell.length_c   1.000
_cell.angle_alpha   90.00
_cell.angle_beta   90.00
_cell.angle_gamma   90.00
#
_symmetry.space_group_name_H-M   'P 1'
#
loop_
_entity.id
_entity.type
_entity.pdbx_description
1 polymer ?
#
loop_
_entity_poly.entity_id
_entity_poly.type
_entity_poly.pdbx_seq_one_letter_code
_entity_poly.pdbx_strand_id
1 'polypeptide(L)'
;MDATNLAITLFLFSCAVPFAIEAIKMVGKLRLVLGGIATIFIAAGLLWSPIAAAFPKVAGLAANIVGNPFAWFLLFGILFMIAREWWSKRYSHALSVNINGLSAGSISDELKSSLRPKLEELHEKIAQVSEQAMRASSRAEAAEAYAARVDAKIDHETGRVAALELLLQESRSDIDSLTTRANGIDERFRLMTKRIRLDYIEEQITLFDPDLYHPDGAGIDQIKWSVWENKRRSWHNLLVGWSNMVGDTMPTARDVIEYTPPTLYYGDWSFKDTDFPNSDAIHKYKTYCLMRNNYLTLKSDVFNLMQAKTYG
;
A
#
# COMPACT_ATOMS: atom_id res chain seq x y z
N MET A 1 -13.15 -37.93 -13.37
CA MET A 1 -14.50 -38.18 -13.92
C MET A 1 -14.49 -37.62 -15.34
N ASP A 2 -14.74 -38.44 -16.35
CA ASP A 2 -14.74 -38.03 -17.75
C ASP A 2 -15.80 -36.94 -17.99
N ALA A 3 -15.52 -35.95 -18.85
CA ALA A 3 -16.40 -34.78 -19.08
C ALA A 3 -17.80 -35.21 -19.56
N THR A 4 -17.87 -36.29 -20.33
CA THR A 4 -19.12 -36.90 -20.81
C THR A 4 -19.92 -37.53 -19.67
N ASN A 5 -19.26 -38.16 -18.70
CA ASN A 5 -19.93 -38.72 -17.52
C ASN A 5 -20.46 -37.63 -16.60
N LEU A 6 -19.74 -36.51 -16.47
CA LEU A 6 -20.22 -35.34 -15.73
C LEU A 6 -21.43 -34.71 -16.40
N ALA A 7 -21.41 -34.53 -17.73
CA ALA A 7 -22.52 -33.98 -18.49
C ALA A 7 -23.80 -34.83 -18.37
N ILE A 8 -23.69 -36.15 -18.46
CA ILE A 8 -24.83 -37.07 -18.31
C ILE A 8 -25.38 -37.04 -16.88
N THR A 9 -24.50 -36.98 -15.89
CA THR A 9 -24.90 -36.91 -14.48
C THR A 9 -25.67 -35.61 -14.20
N LEU A 10 -25.13 -34.46 -14.61
CA LEU A 10 -25.77 -33.15 -14.46
C LEU A 10 -27.10 -33.08 -15.23
N PHE A 11 -27.19 -33.74 -16.38
CA PHE A 11 -28.43 -33.86 -17.14
C PHE A 11 -29.51 -34.66 -16.38
N LEU A 12 -29.17 -35.82 -15.82
CA LEU A 12 -30.13 -36.61 -15.05
C LEU A 12 -30.64 -35.86 -13.82
N PHE A 13 -29.78 -35.05 -13.19
CA PHE A 13 -30.20 -34.13 -12.13
C PHE A 13 -31.10 -33.00 -12.64
N SER A 14 -30.78 -32.36 -13.78
CA SER A 14 -31.62 -31.29 -14.34
C SER A 14 -33.00 -31.80 -14.76
N CYS A 15 -33.11 -33.04 -15.26
CA CYS A 15 -34.38 -33.68 -15.55
C CYS A 15 -35.20 -33.96 -14.29
N ALA A 16 -34.57 -34.22 -13.13
CA ALA A 16 -35.28 -34.45 -11.88
C ALA A 16 -35.88 -33.16 -11.28
N VAL A 17 -35.27 -32.00 -11.53
CA VAL A 17 -35.63 -30.72 -10.90
C VAL A 17 -37.08 -30.30 -11.19
N PRO A 18 -37.60 -30.31 -12.44
CA PRO A 18 -38.99 -29.96 -12.72
C PRO A 18 -39.97 -30.90 -12.02
N PHE A 19 -39.70 -32.21 -11.99
CA PHE A 19 -40.58 -33.18 -11.32
C PHE A 19 -40.53 -33.05 -9.81
N ALA A 20 -39.36 -32.73 -9.23
CA ALA A 20 -39.22 -32.47 -7.80
C ALA A 20 -39.97 -31.18 -7.40
N ILE A 21 -39.80 -30.11 -8.17
CA ILE A 21 -40.50 -28.83 -7.96
C ILE A 21 -42.02 -29.05 -8.06
N GLU A 22 -42.48 -29.79 -9.05
CA GLU A 22 -43.92 -30.02 -9.26
C GLU A 22 -44.50 -31.01 -8.25
N ALA A 23 -43.72 -32.02 -7.82
CA ALA A 23 -44.12 -32.93 -6.74
C ALA A 23 -44.32 -32.20 -5.40
N ILE A 24 -43.53 -31.16 -5.13
CA ILE A 24 -43.67 -30.33 -3.91
C ILE A 24 -44.99 -29.56 -3.91
N LYS A 25 -45.49 -29.16 -5.09
CA LYS A 25 -46.73 -28.40 -5.24
C LYS A 25 -48.00 -29.27 -5.24
N MET A 26 -47.87 -30.57 -5.46
CA MET A 26 -49.00 -31.49 -5.64
C MET A 26 -49.34 -32.22 -4.33
N VAL A 27 -50.60 -32.63 -4.15
CA VAL A 27 -51.06 -33.40 -2.95
C VAL A 27 -51.60 -34.77 -3.37
N GLY A 28 -51.36 -35.79 -2.55
CA GLY A 28 -51.90 -37.15 -2.73
C GLY A 28 -51.11 -38.03 -3.71
N LYS A 29 -51.80 -38.96 -4.39
CA LYS A 29 -51.17 -39.98 -5.26
C LYS A 29 -50.29 -39.39 -6.37
N LEU A 30 -50.59 -38.18 -6.84
CA LEU A 30 -49.86 -37.50 -7.90
C LEU A 30 -48.47 -37.01 -7.44
N ARG A 31 -48.34 -36.56 -6.19
CA ARG A 31 -47.03 -36.26 -5.56
C ARG A 31 -46.15 -37.49 -5.46
N LEU A 32 -46.74 -38.64 -5.17
CA LEU A 32 -46.03 -39.91 -5.03
C LEU A 32 -45.50 -40.39 -6.39
N VAL A 33 -46.27 -40.20 -7.46
CA VAL A 33 -45.84 -40.49 -8.84
C VAL A 33 -44.74 -39.55 -9.30
N LEU A 34 -44.92 -38.23 -9.16
CA LEU A 34 -43.92 -37.24 -9.60
C LEU A 34 -42.63 -37.31 -8.75
N GLY A 35 -42.77 -37.50 -7.43
CA GLY A 35 -41.64 -37.72 -6.53
C GLY A 35 -40.90 -39.02 -6.82
N GLY A 36 -41.62 -40.10 -7.18
CA GLY A 36 -41.02 -41.36 -7.63
C GLY A 36 -40.23 -41.18 -8.93
N ILE A 37 -40.77 -40.45 -9.90
CA ILE A 37 -40.08 -40.13 -11.16
C ILE A 37 -38.80 -39.32 -10.89
N ALA A 38 -38.88 -38.28 -10.05
CA ALA A 38 -37.71 -37.48 -9.67
C ALA A 38 -36.63 -38.34 -8.97
N THR A 39 -37.05 -39.26 -8.12
CA THR A 39 -36.13 -40.16 -7.38
C THR A 39 -35.45 -41.16 -8.32
N ILE A 40 -36.16 -41.66 -9.34
CA ILE A 40 -35.58 -42.53 -10.38
C ILE A 40 -34.49 -41.78 -11.15
N PHE A 41 -34.72 -40.53 -11.54
CA PHE A 41 -33.71 -39.73 -12.25
C PHE A 41 -32.49 -39.41 -11.38
N ILE A 42 -32.69 -39.10 -10.10
CA ILE A 42 -31.60 -38.87 -9.14
C ILE A 42 -30.79 -40.16 -8.93
N ALA A 43 -31.46 -41.29 -8.71
CA ALA A 43 -30.80 -42.59 -8.55
C ALA A 43 -30.03 -43.00 -9.81
N ALA A 44 -30.60 -42.77 -11.00
CA ALA A 44 -29.91 -43.01 -12.27
C ALA A 44 -28.67 -42.12 -12.44
N GLY A 45 -28.72 -40.85 -12.02
CA GLY A 45 -27.58 -39.93 -12.05
C GLY A 45 -26.46 -40.37 -11.11
N LEU A 46 -26.80 -40.76 -9.88
CA LEU A 46 -25.84 -41.23 -8.88
C LEU A 46 -25.20 -42.58 -9.26
N LEU A 47 -25.97 -43.46 -9.90
CA LEU A 47 -25.51 -44.78 -10.33
C LEU A 47 -24.90 -44.77 -11.74
N TRP A 48 -24.89 -43.63 -12.44
CA TRP A 48 -24.40 -43.56 -13.82
C TRP A 48 -22.93 -43.94 -13.93
N SER A 49 -22.08 -43.42 -13.04
CA SER A 49 -20.64 -43.70 -13.07
C SER A 49 -20.30 -45.20 -12.95
N PRO A 50 -20.87 -45.98 -12.01
CA PRO A 50 -20.63 -47.42 -11.97
C PRO A 50 -21.29 -48.18 -13.12
N ILE A 51 -22.46 -47.75 -13.61
CA ILE A 51 -23.13 -48.38 -14.77
C ILE A 51 -22.32 -48.18 -16.05
N ALA A 52 -21.79 -46.98 -16.29
CA ALA A 52 -20.96 -46.66 -17.45
C ALA A 52 -19.64 -47.45 -17.46
N ALA A 53 -19.06 -47.68 -16.26
CA ALA A 53 -17.87 -48.51 -16.11
C ALA A 53 -18.15 -50.01 -16.36
N ALA A 54 -19.33 -50.51 -15.97
CA ALA A 54 -19.71 -51.91 -16.15
C ALA A 54 -20.21 -52.23 -17.58
N PHE A 55 -20.76 -51.24 -18.30
CA PHE A 55 -21.35 -51.41 -19.63
C PHE A 55 -20.85 -50.37 -20.65
N PRO A 56 -19.63 -50.52 -21.19
CA PRO A 56 -19.00 -49.54 -22.08
C PRO A 56 -19.80 -49.27 -23.38
N LYS A 57 -20.53 -50.28 -23.88
CA LYS A 57 -21.42 -50.12 -25.04
C LYS A 57 -22.60 -49.20 -24.77
N VAL A 58 -23.14 -49.23 -23.55
CA VAL A 58 -24.24 -48.34 -23.12
C VAL A 58 -23.72 -46.92 -22.91
N ALA A 59 -22.50 -46.77 -22.40
CA ALA A 59 -21.82 -45.47 -22.30
C ALA A 59 -21.56 -44.82 -23.67
N GLY A 60 -21.11 -45.60 -24.67
CA GLY A 60 -20.89 -45.12 -26.03
C GLY A 60 -22.18 -44.70 -26.75
N LEU A 61 -23.27 -45.45 -26.55
CA LEU A 61 -24.60 -45.07 -27.04
C LEU A 61 -25.12 -43.80 -26.35
N ALA A 62 -25.00 -43.69 -25.02
CA ALA A 62 -25.42 -42.51 -24.28
C ALA A 62 -24.65 -41.25 -24.70
N ALA A 63 -23.32 -41.35 -24.91
CA ALA A 63 -22.49 -40.26 -25.40
C ALA A 63 -22.93 -39.75 -26.78
N ASN A 64 -23.26 -40.67 -27.70
CA ASN A 64 -23.76 -40.31 -29.04
C ASN A 64 -25.13 -39.62 -29.00
N ILE A 65 -25.99 -39.99 -28.06
CA ILE A 65 -27.31 -39.37 -27.94
C ILE A 65 -27.16 -37.99 -27.28
N VAL A 66 -26.35 -37.82 -26.23
CA VAL A 66 -26.08 -36.53 -25.53
C VAL A 66 -25.54 -35.44 -26.47
N GLY A 67 -24.84 -35.84 -27.54
CA GLY A 67 -24.35 -34.92 -28.57
C GLY A 67 -25.43 -34.31 -29.50
N ASN A 68 -26.68 -34.80 -29.48
CA ASN A 68 -27.76 -34.29 -30.34
C ASN A 68 -29.03 -33.92 -29.54
N PRO A 69 -29.23 -32.64 -29.18
CA PRO A 69 -30.36 -32.17 -28.38
C PRO A 69 -31.73 -32.39 -29.04
N PHE A 70 -31.81 -32.51 -30.36
CA PHE A 70 -33.07 -32.69 -31.10
C PHE A 70 -33.62 -34.11 -31.00
N ALA A 71 -32.74 -35.11 -30.97
CA ALA A 71 -33.13 -36.52 -30.79
C ALA A 71 -33.77 -36.76 -29.41
N TRP A 72 -33.33 -36.02 -28.38
CA TRP A 72 -33.86 -36.13 -27.01
C TRP A 72 -35.27 -35.56 -26.86
N PHE A 73 -35.56 -34.41 -27.46
CA PHE A 73 -36.89 -33.82 -27.40
C PHE A 73 -37.94 -34.74 -28.01
N LEU A 74 -37.56 -35.44 -29.09
CA LEU A 74 -38.39 -36.42 -29.79
C LEU A 74 -38.64 -37.68 -28.94
N LEU A 75 -37.59 -38.20 -28.26
CA LEU A 75 -37.69 -39.40 -27.44
C LEU A 75 -38.50 -39.17 -26.15
N PHE A 76 -38.35 -38.00 -25.51
CA PHE A 76 -39.18 -37.59 -24.38
C PHE A 76 -40.62 -37.26 -24.79
N GLY A 77 -40.83 -36.63 -25.94
CA GLY A 77 -42.16 -36.40 -26.49
C GLY A 77 -42.91 -37.72 -26.75
N ILE A 78 -42.23 -38.73 -27.30
CA ILE A 78 -42.79 -40.06 -27.54
C ILE A 78 -43.09 -40.78 -26.23
N LEU A 79 -42.16 -40.79 -25.27
CA LEU A 79 -42.37 -41.41 -23.94
C LEU A 79 -43.50 -40.74 -23.16
N PHE A 80 -43.61 -39.41 -23.22
CA PHE A 80 -44.70 -38.66 -22.60
C PHE A 80 -46.05 -38.97 -23.25
N MET A 81 -46.10 -39.06 -24.58
CA MET A 81 -47.31 -39.45 -25.32
C MET A 81 -47.73 -40.89 -25.00
N ILE A 82 -46.78 -41.84 -24.96
CA ILE A 82 -47.05 -43.23 -24.57
C ILE A 82 -47.54 -43.30 -23.12
N ALA A 83 -46.90 -42.59 -22.18
CA ALA A 83 -47.31 -42.53 -20.79
C ALA A 83 -48.71 -41.92 -20.64
N ARG A 84 -49.01 -40.83 -21.36
CA ARG A 84 -50.33 -40.19 -21.41
C ARG A 84 -51.40 -41.13 -21.96
N GLU A 85 -51.08 -41.89 -23.01
CA GLU A 85 -52.02 -42.84 -23.63
C GLU A 85 -52.24 -44.08 -22.75
N TRP A 86 -51.20 -44.56 -22.07
CA TRP A 86 -51.31 -45.61 -21.05
C TRP A 86 -52.15 -45.16 -19.86
N TRP A 87 -52.00 -43.90 -19.44
CA TRP A 87 -52.77 -43.34 -18.32
C TRP A 87 -54.25 -43.15 -18.68
N SER A 88 -54.51 -42.69 -19.92
CA SER A 88 -55.86 -42.60 -20.53
C SER A 88 -56.56 -43.97 -20.57
N LYS A 89 -55.86 -45.02 -21.04
CA LYS A 89 -56.42 -46.38 -21.14
C LYS A 89 -56.62 -47.07 -19.78
N ARG A 90 -55.82 -46.74 -18.77
CA ARG A 90 -55.90 -47.39 -17.44
C ARG A 90 -56.88 -46.71 -16.48
N TYR A 91 -57.21 -45.44 -16.69
CA TYR A 91 -58.21 -44.72 -15.88
C TYR A 91 -59.59 -44.58 -16.54
N SER A 92 -59.72 -44.83 -17.85
CA SER A 92 -61.04 -44.90 -18.50
C SER A 92 -61.87 -46.11 -18.06
N HIS A 93 -61.22 -47.20 -17.62
CA HIS A 93 -61.91 -48.39 -17.10
C HIS A 93 -62.33 -48.29 -15.63
N ALA A 94 -61.77 -47.36 -14.86
CA ALA A 94 -62.12 -47.17 -13.44
C ALA A 94 -63.30 -46.19 -13.24
N LEU A 95 -63.76 -45.51 -14.29
CA LEU A 95 -64.87 -44.54 -14.25
C LEU A 95 -66.16 -45.02 -14.92
N SER A 96 -66.17 -46.20 -15.56
CA SER A 96 -67.35 -46.76 -16.25
C SER A 96 -68.01 -47.94 -15.53
N VAL A 97 -67.49 -48.36 -14.37
CA VAL A 97 -68.07 -49.48 -13.59
C VAL A 97 -68.32 -49.05 -12.15
N ASN A 98 -69.13 -48.00 -11.92
CA ASN A 98 -69.97 -47.89 -10.72
C ASN A 98 -71.00 -46.74 -10.75
N ILE A 99 -71.63 -46.48 -11.91
CA ILE A 99 -72.74 -45.50 -11.98
C ILE A 99 -74.00 -46.25 -12.39
N ASN A 100 -74.40 -47.22 -11.58
CA ASN A 100 -75.74 -47.82 -11.59
C ASN A 100 -76.03 -48.22 -10.14
N GLY A 101 -76.44 -47.26 -9.31
CA GLY A 101 -76.94 -47.63 -7.98
C GLY A 101 -77.09 -46.55 -6.92
N LEU A 102 -76.40 -45.41 -7.00
CA LEU A 102 -76.54 -44.32 -6.03
C LEU A 102 -76.55 -42.97 -6.74
N SER A 103 -77.48 -42.10 -6.36
CA SER A 103 -77.85 -40.85 -7.03
C SER A 103 -76.67 -39.94 -7.38
N ALA A 104 -76.39 -39.80 -8.68
CA ALA A 104 -75.37 -38.88 -9.21
C ALA A 104 -75.58 -37.41 -8.78
N GLY A 105 -76.81 -37.03 -8.42
CA GLY A 105 -77.12 -35.69 -7.89
C GLY A 105 -76.54 -35.44 -6.50
N SER A 106 -76.63 -36.40 -5.56
CA SER A 106 -76.18 -36.19 -4.18
C SER A 106 -74.65 -36.15 -4.07
N ILE A 107 -73.93 -37.00 -4.81
CA ILE A 107 -72.46 -37.00 -4.83
C ILE A 107 -71.93 -35.76 -5.59
N SER A 108 -72.60 -35.32 -6.67
CA SER A 108 -72.27 -34.08 -7.38
C SER A 108 -72.40 -32.85 -6.47
N ASP A 109 -73.50 -32.77 -5.71
CA ASP A 109 -73.81 -31.61 -4.89
C ASP A 109 -72.96 -31.58 -3.61
N GLU A 110 -72.63 -32.74 -3.05
CA GLU A 110 -71.75 -32.89 -1.88
C GLU A 110 -70.26 -32.67 -2.25
N LEU A 111 -69.84 -33.08 -3.45
CA LEU A 111 -68.50 -32.79 -3.98
C LEU A 111 -68.35 -31.32 -4.39
N LYS A 112 -69.38 -30.72 -5.01
CA LYS A 112 -69.42 -29.27 -5.30
C LYS A 112 -69.43 -28.45 -4.02
N SER A 113 -70.23 -28.81 -3.02
CA SER A 113 -70.30 -28.06 -1.76
C SER A 113 -69.00 -28.17 -0.94
N SER A 114 -68.25 -29.26 -1.06
CA SER A 114 -66.96 -29.44 -0.39
C SER A 114 -65.77 -28.80 -1.14
N LEU A 115 -65.72 -28.91 -2.48
CA LEU A 115 -64.59 -28.44 -3.28
C LEU A 115 -64.68 -26.96 -3.63
N ARG A 116 -65.86 -26.40 -3.86
CA ARG A 116 -66.05 -24.99 -4.22
C ARG A 116 -65.48 -24.01 -3.19
N PRO A 117 -65.75 -24.13 -1.88
CA PRO A 117 -65.16 -23.24 -0.88
C PRO A 117 -63.64 -23.40 -0.77
N LYS A 118 -63.09 -24.61 -0.95
CA LYS A 118 -61.63 -24.83 -1.00
C LYS A 118 -60.98 -24.20 -2.23
N LEU A 119 -61.69 -24.20 -3.37
CA LEU A 119 -61.23 -23.57 -4.60
C LEU A 119 -61.25 -22.04 -4.50
N GLU A 120 -62.27 -21.49 -3.84
CA GLU A 120 -62.38 -20.06 -3.52
C GLU A 120 -61.28 -19.64 -2.53
N GLU A 121 -61.03 -20.42 -1.47
CA GLU A 121 -59.93 -20.19 -0.51
C GLU A 121 -58.56 -20.24 -1.20
N LEU A 122 -58.35 -21.19 -2.12
CA LEU A 122 -57.13 -21.28 -2.92
C LEU A 122 -56.98 -20.09 -3.88
N HIS A 123 -58.07 -19.66 -4.51
CA HIS A 123 -58.06 -18.46 -5.35
C HIS A 123 -57.67 -17.22 -4.55
N GLU A 124 -58.22 -17.07 -3.35
CA GLU A 124 -57.92 -15.94 -2.47
C GLU A 124 -56.46 -15.98 -1.97
N LYS A 125 -55.95 -17.16 -1.60
CA LYS A 125 -54.54 -17.34 -1.25
C LYS A 125 -53.60 -17.06 -2.42
N ILE A 126 -53.94 -17.50 -3.63
CA ILE A 126 -53.16 -17.21 -4.85
C ILE A 126 -53.16 -15.71 -5.12
N ALA A 127 -54.31 -15.04 -4.99
CA ALA A 127 -54.40 -13.60 -5.16
C ALA A 127 -53.51 -12.85 -4.15
N GLN A 128 -53.58 -13.21 -2.86
CA GLN A 128 -52.75 -12.62 -1.80
C GLN A 128 -51.25 -12.83 -2.03
N VAL A 129 -50.83 -14.05 -2.40
CA VAL A 129 -49.43 -14.35 -2.70
C VAL A 129 -48.96 -13.60 -3.95
N SER A 130 -49.81 -13.48 -5.00
CA SER A 130 -49.46 -12.70 -6.19
C SER A 130 -49.24 -11.22 -5.85
N GLU A 131 -50.06 -10.66 -4.98
CA GLU A 131 -49.93 -9.26 -4.56
C GLU A 131 -48.69 -9.05 -3.69
N GLN A 132 -48.39 -9.98 -2.78
CA GLN A 132 -47.14 -9.96 -2.00
C GLN A 132 -45.90 -10.09 -2.89
N ALA A 133 -45.94 -10.94 -3.91
CA ALA A 133 -44.84 -11.11 -4.86
C ALA A 133 -44.60 -9.84 -5.69
N MET A 134 -45.67 -9.20 -6.19
CA MET A 134 -45.55 -7.92 -6.90
C MET A 134 -44.96 -6.81 -6.00
N ARG A 135 -45.40 -6.72 -4.73
CA ARG A 135 -44.83 -5.78 -3.75
C ARG A 135 -43.37 -6.09 -3.40
N ALA A 136 -42.98 -7.35 -3.38
CA ALA A 136 -41.59 -7.74 -3.14
C ALA A 136 -40.70 -7.40 -4.35
N SER A 137 -41.19 -7.64 -5.57
CA SER A 137 -40.49 -7.28 -6.81
C SER A 137 -40.21 -5.78 -6.88
N SER A 138 -41.22 -4.94 -6.62
CA SER A 138 -41.04 -3.49 -6.66
C SER A 138 -40.08 -2.97 -5.58
N ARG A 139 -40.05 -3.61 -4.40
CA ARG A 139 -39.05 -3.31 -3.36
C ARG A 139 -37.64 -3.72 -3.76
N ALA A 140 -37.49 -4.87 -4.44
CA ALA A 140 -36.20 -5.34 -4.93
C ALA A 140 -35.65 -4.38 -6.00
N GLU A 141 -36.48 -3.96 -6.96
CA GLU A 141 -36.11 -2.97 -7.98
C GLU A 141 -35.70 -1.61 -7.35
N ALA A 142 -36.43 -1.15 -6.33
CA ALA A 142 -36.08 0.06 -5.62
C ALA A 142 -34.74 -0.06 -4.85
N ALA A 143 -34.46 -1.24 -4.28
CA ALA A 143 -33.20 -1.51 -3.60
C ALA A 143 -32.02 -1.58 -4.58
N GLU A 144 -32.19 -2.21 -5.75
CA GLU A 144 -31.18 -2.24 -6.82
C GLU A 144 -30.88 -0.83 -7.33
N ALA A 145 -31.90 -0.01 -7.56
CA ALA A 145 -31.74 1.37 -7.97
C ALA A 145 -31.02 2.23 -6.90
N TYR A 146 -31.27 1.96 -5.62
CA TYR A 146 -30.56 2.62 -4.52
C TYR A 146 -29.10 2.17 -4.45
N ALA A 147 -28.82 0.87 -4.57
CA ALA A 147 -27.46 0.32 -4.58
C ALA A 147 -26.63 0.94 -5.72
N ALA A 148 -27.17 1.01 -6.94
CA ALA A 148 -26.50 1.64 -8.07
C ALA A 148 -26.14 3.12 -7.83
N ARG A 149 -26.99 3.87 -7.11
CA ARG A 149 -26.68 5.27 -6.73
C ARG A 149 -25.59 5.37 -5.68
N VAL A 150 -25.56 4.43 -4.73
CA VAL A 150 -24.51 4.35 -3.72
C VAL A 150 -23.18 4.02 -4.38
N ASP A 151 -23.14 3.06 -5.28
CA ASP A 151 -21.92 2.69 -6.03
C ASP A 151 -21.38 3.87 -6.83
N ALA A 152 -22.23 4.57 -7.58
CA ALA A 152 -21.82 5.77 -8.31
C ALA A 152 -21.27 6.88 -7.40
N LYS A 153 -21.80 7.00 -6.17
CA LYS A 153 -21.29 7.96 -5.18
C LYS A 153 -19.95 7.51 -4.61
N ILE A 154 -19.77 6.21 -4.37
CA ILE A 154 -18.49 5.63 -3.93
C ILE A 154 -17.42 5.88 -4.98
N ASP A 155 -17.72 5.63 -6.25
CA ASP A 155 -16.78 5.87 -7.36
C ASP A 155 -16.36 7.35 -7.43
N HIS A 156 -17.33 8.26 -7.31
CA HIS A 156 -17.07 9.69 -7.28
C HIS A 156 -16.16 10.11 -6.12
N GLU A 157 -16.47 9.66 -4.89
CA GLU A 157 -15.63 10.01 -3.72
C GLU A 157 -14.26 9.33 -3.77
N THR A 158 -14.16 8.12 -4.32
CA THR A 158 -12.88 7.44 -4.55
C THR A 158 -12.00 8.24 -5.51
N GLY A 159 -12.57 8.78 -6.58
CA GLY A 159 -11.86 9.69 -7.49
C GLY A 159 -11.39 10.97 -6.81
N ARG A 160 -12.20 11.55 -5.91
CA ARG A 160 -11.81 12.73 -5.13
C ARG A 160 -10.68 12.45 -4.17
N VAL A 161 -10.70 11.30 -3.49
CA VAL A 161 -9.60 10.89 -2.60
C VAL A 161 -8.31 10.74 -3.38
N ALA A 162 -8.33 10.06 -4.53
CA ALA A 162 -7.15 9.91 -5.38
C ALA A 162 -6.58 11.26 -5.85
N ALA A 163 -7.43 12.23 -6.20
CA ALA A 163 -7.00 13.58 -6.56
C ALA A 163 -6.34 14.33 -5.37
N LEU A 164 -6.90 14.18 -4.16
CA LEU A 164 -6.32 14.78 -2.95
C LEU A 164 -4.98 14.15 -2.57
N GLU A 165 -4.82 12.84 -2.76
CA GLU A 165 -3.54 12.14 -2.53
C GLU A 165 -2.44 12.65 -3.46
N LEU A 166 -2.76 12.92 -4.73
CA LEU A 166 -1.82 13.52 -5.69
C LEU A 166 -1.40 14.92 -5.26
N LEU A 167 -2.35 15.78 -4.86
CA LEU A 167 -2.05 17.12 -4.36
C LEU A 167 -1.20 17.08 -3.07
N LEU A 168 -1.46 16.11 -2.19
CA LEU A 168 -0.66 15.91 -0.99
C LEU A 168 0.78 15.51 -1.33
N GLN A 169 0.97 14.69 -2.36
CA GLN A 169 2.30 14.28 -2.81
C GLN A 169 3.09 15.45 -3.40
N GLU A 170 2.45 16.28 -4.22
CA GLU A 170 3.05 17.51 -4.76
C GLU A 170 3.46 18.45 -3.63
N SER A 171 2.56 18.68 -2.67
CA SER A 171 2.85 19.52 -1.50
C SER A 171 4.02 19.00 -0.66
N ARG A 172 4.17 17.68 -0.51
CA ARG A 172 5.34 17.09 0.17
C ARG A 172 6.64 17.36 -0.57
N SER A 173 6.63 17.21 -1.89
CA SER A 173 7.80 17.52 -2.73
C SER A 173 8.22 18.98 -2.60
N ASP A 174 7.25 19.90 -2.56
CA ASP A 174 7.50 21.32 -2.36
C ASP A 174 8.11 21.61 -0.98
N ILE A 175 7.61 20.94 0.07
CA ILE A 175 8.15 21.05 1.43
C ILE A 175 9.60 20.56 1.49
N ASP A 176 9.93 19.45 0.84
CA ASP A 176 11.29 18.90 0.81
C ASP A 176 12.26 19.86 0.07
N SER A 177 11.80 20.46 -1.03
CA SER A 177 12.53 21.49 -1.77
C SER A 177 12.78 22.75 -0.92
N LEU A 178 11.74 23.23 -0.23
CA LEU A 178 11.85 24.38 0.67
C LEU A 178 12.79 24.10 1.85
N THR A 179 12.73 22.89 2.42
CA THR A 179 13.60 22.46 3.52
C THR A 179 15.06 22.43 3.07
N THR A 180 15.34 21.89 1.88
CA THR A 180 16.69 21.87 1.29
C THR A 180 17.23 23.29 1.10
N ARG A 181 16.39 24.19 0.58
CA ARG A 181 16.75 25.61 0.39
C ARG A 181 17.00 26.32 1.74
N ALA A 182 16.16 26.08 2.74
CA ALA A 182 16.30 26.65 4.07
C ALA A 182 17.60 26.21 4.73
N ASN A 183 17.92 24.91 4.68
CA ASN A 183 19.18 24.37 5.19
C ASN A 183 20.40 24.98 4.47
N GLY A 184 20.31 25.18 3.15
CA GLY A 184 21.36 25.85 2.38
C GLY A 184 21.56 27.32 2.78
N ILE A 185 20.49 28.05 3.12
CA ILE A 185 20.57 29.43 3.61
C ILE A 185 21.18 29.48 5.01
N ASP A 186 20.74 28.59 5.92
CA ASP A 186 21.24 28.52 7.29
C ASP A 186 22.75 28.25 7.33
N GLU A 187 23.22 27.28 6.53
CA GLU A 187 24.64 26.97 6.42
C GLU A 187 25.45 28.16 5.89
N ARG A 188 24.95 28.86 4.86
CA ARG A 188 25.59 30.09 4.34
C ARG A 188 25.65 31.19 5.40
N PHE A 189 24.58 31.37 6.18
CA PHE A 189 24.54 32.36 7.25
C PHE A 189 25.53 32.01 8.39
N ARG A 190 25.63 30.73 8.74
CA ARG A 190 26.61 30.22 9.71
C ARG A 190 28.04 30.48 9.25
N LEU A 191 28.36 30.17 7.98
CA LEU A 191 29.68 30.44 7.39
C LEU A 191 29.99 31.94 7.33
N MET A 192 29.03 32.77 6.95
CA MET A 192 29.20 34.23 6.91
C MET A 192 29.45 34.82 8.32
N THR A 193 28.68 34.40 9.32
CA THR A 193 28.89 34.82 10.71
C THR A 193 30.27 34.38 11.23
N LYS A 194 30.67 33.15 10.92
CA LYS A 194 32.00 32.63 11.25
C LYS A 194 33.10 33.46 10.58
N ARG A 195 32.90 33.85 9.33
CA ARG A 195 33.85 34.69 8.57
C ARG A 195 34.02 36.07 9.19
N ILE A 196 32.93 36.75 9.52
CA ILE A 196 32.97 38.07 10.17
C ILE A 196 33.77 38.01 11.49
N ARG A 197 33.54 36.96 12.29
CA ARG A 197 34.29 36.77 13.54
C ARG A 197 35.78 36.49 13.30
N LEU A 198 36.11 35.75 12.24
CA LEU A 198 37.50 35.51 11.86
C LEU A 198 38.18 36.79 11.40
N ASP A 199 37.53 37.59 10.55
CA ASP A 199 38.08 38.87 10.10
C ASP A 199 38.38 39.80 11.29
N TYR A 200 37.48 39.83 12.29
CA TYR A 200 37.72 40.57 13.54
C TYR A 200 38.93 40.03 14.31
N ILE A 201 39.06 38.71 14.50
CA ILE A 201 40.22 38.13 15.19
C ILE A 201 41.52 38.39 14.41
N GLU A 202 41.50 38.30 13.09
CA GLU A 202 42.66 38.57 12.24
C GLU A 202 43.11 40.04 12.31
N GLU A 203 42.16 40.97 12.40
CA GLU A 203 42.43 42.38 12.70
C GLU A 203 43.09 42.53 14.06
N GLN A 204 42.55 41.89 15.11
CA GLN A 204 43.16 41.92 16.45
C GLN A 204 44.56 41.30 16.45
N ILE A 205 44.80 40.17 15.76
CA ILE A 205 46.12 39.55 15.61
C ILE A 205 47.10 40.53 14.98
N THR A 206 46.67 41.30 13.98
CA THR A 206 47.51 42.29 13.30
C THR A 206 47.82 43.49 14.19
N LEU A 207 46.85 43.97 14.98
CA LEU A 207 47.02 45.09 15.90
C LEU A 207 47.87 44.74 17.12
N PHE A 208 47.72 43.52 17.64
CA PHE A 208 48.46 43.00 18.78
C PHE A 208 49.76 42.29 18.39
N ASP A 209 50.06 42.18 17.08
CA ASP A 209 51.34 41.64 16.61
C ASP A 209 52.45 42.43 17.30
N PRO A 210 53.18 41.83 18.25
CA PRO A 210 54.21 42.56 18.94
C PRO A 210 55.24 42.94 17.87
N ASP A 211 55.58 44.23 17.78
CA ASP A 211 56.72 44.67 16.97
C ASP A 211 57.88 43.71 17.25
N LEU A 212 58.54 43.25 16.18
CA LEU A 212 59.76 42.45 16.32
C LEU A 212 60.66 43.24 17.26
N TYR A 213 60.81 42.77 18.50
CA TYR A 213 61.75 43.37 19.43
C TYR A 213 63.08 43.35 18.70
N HIS A 214 63.53 44.53 18.29
CA HIS A 214 64.80 44.69 17.64
C HIS A 214 65.76 45.05 18.76
N PRO A 215 66.67 44.15 19.13
CA PRO A 215 67.75 44.50 20.04
C PRO A 215 68.55 45.62 19.37
N ASP A 216 68.33 46.84 19.83
CA ASP A 216 69.19 47.98 19.59
C ASP A 216 70.42 47.73 20.46
N GLY A 217 71.55 47.35 19.84
CA GLY A 217 72.78 46.80 20.47
C GLY A 217 73.48 47.65 21.55
N ALA A 218 72.76 48.54 22.25
CA ALA A 218 73.14 49.32 23.41
C ALA A 218 72.82 48.62 24.77
N GLY A 219 72.38 47.36 24.76
CA GLY A 219 72.10 46.57 25.95
C GLY A 219 70.62 46.25 26.14
N ILE A 220 70.34 45.27 26.99
CA ILE A 220 68.98 44.72 27.19
C ILE A 220 68.14 45.67 28.04
N ASP A 221 67.07 46.21 27.46
CA ASP A 221 66.04 46.94 28.18
C ASP A 221 64.98 45.96 28.74
N GLN A 222 65.10 45.63 30.04
CA GLN A 222 64.20 44.69 30.72
C GLN A 222 62.73 45.16 30.74
N ILE A 223 62.48 46.48 30.75
CA ILE A 223 61.13 47.04 30.75
C ILE A 223 60.50 46.82 29.37
N LYS A 224 61.23 47.15 28.29
CA LYS A 224 60.77 46.88 26.92
C LYS A 224 60.54 45.38 26.68
N TRP A 225 61.43 44.53 27.19
CA TRP A 225 61.26 43.08 27.08
C TRP A 225 60.00 42.57 27.80
N SER A 226 59.74 43.03 29.03
CA SER A 226 58.53 42.65 29.76
C SER A 226 57.25 43.10 29.04
N VAL A 227 57.25 44.30 28.44
CA VAL A 227 56.14 44.80 27.62
C VAL A 227 55.93 43.92 26.39
N TRP A 228 57.01 43.55 25.69
CA TRP A 228 56.97 42.62 24.56
C TRP A 228 56.41 41.26 24.96
N GLU A 229 56.85 40.70 26.10
CA GLU A 229 56.42 39.39 26.58
C GLU A 229 54.91 39.34 26.88
N ASN A 230 54.39 40.42 27.46
CA ASN A 230 52.95 40.58 27.71
C ASN A 230 52.15 40.67 26.41
N LYS A 231 52.61 41.49 25.45
CA LYS A 231 51.97 41.58 24.12
C LYS A 231 51.96 40.24 23.40
N ARG A 232 53.10 39.53 23.39
CA ARG A 232 53.25 38.20 22.79
C ARG A 232 52.32 37.17 23.42
N ARG A 233 52.07 37.21 24.74
CA ARG A 233 51.09 36.32 25.41
C ARG A 233 49.67 36.59 24.93
N SER A 234 49.27 37.86 24.86
CA SER A 234 47.95 38.25 24.34
C SER A 234 47.76 37.83 22.88
N TRP A 235 48.79 38.07 22.05
CA TRP A 235 48.81 37.65 20.65
C TRP A 235 48.70 36.14 20.48
N HIS A 236 49.42 35.35 21.29
CA HIS A 236 49.32 33.89 21.26
C HIS A 236 47.90 33.40 21.57
N ASN A 237 47.22 33.99 22.56
CA ASN A 237 45.83 33.64 22.87
C ASN A 237 44.87 33.95 21.72
N LEU A 238 45.11 35.05 20.98
CA LEU A 238 44.35 35.38 19.78
C LEU A 238 44.57 34.34 18.67
N LEU A 239 45.80 33.89 18.47
CA LEU A 239 46.11 32.81 17.52
C LEU A 239 45.45 31.48 17.88
N VAL A 240 45.40 31.13 19.17
CA VAL A 240 44.67 29.94 19.65
C VAL A 240 43.17 30.09 19.42
N GLY A 241 42.62 31.29 19.63
CA GLY A 241 41.21 31.58 19.29
C GLY A 241 40.94 31.40 17.79
N TRP A 242 41.84 31.92 16.96
CA TRP A 242 41.79 31.77 15.50
C TRP A 242 41.89 30.29 15.07
N SER A 243 42.88 29.54 15.58
CA SER A 243 43.12 28.12 15.24
C SER A 243 41.91 27.24 15.55
N ASN A 244 41.30 27.44 16.72
CA ASN A 244 40.10 26.72 17.13
C ASN A 244 38.91 27.03 16.24
N MET A 245 38.73 28.30 15.86
CA MET A 245 37.65 28.69 14.96
C MET A 245 37.85 28.10 13.56
N VAL A 246 39.06 28.06 13.04
CA VAL A 246 39.31 27.52 11.69
C VAL A 246 39.37 25.98 11.67
N GLY A 247 39.40 25.31 12.83
CA GLY A 247 39.53 23.86 12.94
C GLY A 247 38.52 23.05 12.12
N ASP A 248 37.25 23.48 12.03
CA ASP A 248 36.25 22.79 11.19
C ASP A 248 36.56 22.90 9.67
N THR A 249 37.31 23.93 9.29
CA THR A 249 37.66 24.22 7.89
C THR A 249 39.01 23.59 7.53
N MET A 250 39.97 23.66 8.44
CA MET A 250 41.32 23.13 8.31
C MET A 250 41.74 22.49 9.65
N PRO A 251 41.49 21.19 9.84
CA PRO A 251 41.76 20.49 11.11
C PRO A 251 43.22 20.58 11.57
N THR A 252 44.15 20.68 10.62
CA THR A 252 45.60 20.76 10.87
C THR A 252 46.08 22.15 11.32
N ALA A 253 45.24 23.20 11.21
CA ALA A 253 45.65 24.56 11.53
C ALA A 253 46.08 24.69 13.00
N ARG A 254 45.37 23.97 13.89
CA ARG A 254 45.71 23.88 15.31
C ARG A 254 47.06 23.19 15.52
N ASP A 255 47.30 22.08 14.84
CA ASP A 255 48.56 21.34 14.97
C ASP A 255 49.77 22.12 14.49
N VAL A 256 49.60 22.88 13.41
CA VAL A 256 50.66 23.72 12.86
C VAL A 256 50.93 24.96 13.73
N ILE A 257 49.92 25.52 14.40
CA ILE A 257 50.11 26.72 15.24
C ILE A 257 50.51 26.36 16.67
N GLU A 258 49.89 25.37 17.30
CA GLU A 258 50.07 25.02 18.72
C GLU A 258 51.08 23.90 18.94
N TYR A 259 51.15 22.90 18.05
CA TYR A 259 51.94 21.67 18.26
C TYR A 259 53.25 21.62 17.45
N THR A 260 53.69 22.75 16.89
CA THR A 260 54.98 22.79 16.20
C THR A 260 56.12 22.37 17.16
N PRO A 261 56.89 21.32 16.84
CA PRO A 261 57.90 20.76 17.74
C PRO A 261 58.97 21.76 18.16
N PRO A 262 59.45 21.69 19.41
CA PRO A 262 60.52 22.55 19.91
C PRO A 262 61.76 22.62 19.01
N THR A 263 62.09 21.50 18.38
CA THR A 263 63.22 21.32 17.46
C THR A 263 63.17 22.23 16.24
N LEU A 264 61.98 22.58 15.74
CA LEU A 264 61.81 23.52 14.63
C LEU A 264 62.03 24.98 15.05
N TYR A 265 61.97 25.28 16.36
CA TYR A 265 62.34 26.60 16.90
C TYR A 265 63.85 26.81 17.03
N TYR A 266 64.69 25.81 16.71
CA TYR A 266 66.16 25.88 16.74
C TYR A 266 66.82 26.05 15.36
N GLY A 267 66.10 26.52 14.35
CA GLY A 267 66.69 26.77 13.03
C GLY A 267 67.89 27.73 13.08
N ASP A 268 68.63 27.80 11.96
CA ASP A 268 69.77 28.71 11.72
C ASP A 268 69.35 30.19 11.65
N TRP A 269 68.91 30.74 12.78
CA TRP A 269 68.58 32.16 12.92
C TRP A 269 69.77 32.86 13.58
N SER A 270 70.26 33.94 12.96
CA SER A 270 71.50 34.65 13.31
C SER A 270 71.36 35.60 14.52
N PHE A 271 70.67 35.19 15.58
CA PHE A 271 70.56 35.99 16.81
C PHE A 271 71.73 35.69 17.75
N LYS A 272 72.32 36.71 18.38
CA LYS A 272 73.39 36.52 19.37
C LYS A 272 72.79 36.43 20.76
N ASP A 273 73.41 35.66 21.65
CA ASP A 273 72.94 35.54 23.05
C ASP A 273 72.95 36.89 23.80
N THR A 274 73.79 37.83 23.36
CA THR A 274 73.89 39.19 23.90
C THR A 274 72.69 40.08 23.56
N ASP A 275 71.86 39.66 22.62
CA ASP A 275 70.72 40.43 22.12
C ASP A 275 69.47 40.26 23.01
N PHE A 276 69.51 39.34 23.98
CA PHE A 276 68.36 38.95 24.81
C PHE A 276 68.72 38.82 26.30
N PRO A 277 67.74 39.01 27.21
CA PRO A 277 67.95 38.90 28.66
C PRO A 277 68.55 37.57 29.13
N ASN A 278 68.19 36.46 28.46
CA ASN A 278 68.62 35.10 28.77
C ASN A 278 68.29 34.16 27.58
N SER A 279 68.72 32.90 27.68
CA SER A 279 68.45 31.87 26.67
C SER A 279 66.96 31.53 26.50
N ASP A 280 66.15 31.64 27.56
CA ASP A 280 64.69 31.45 27.50
C ASP A 280 64.01 32.53 26.65
N ALA A 281 64.49 33.78 26.72
CA ALA A 281 64.00 34.89 25.93
C ALA A 281 64.23 34.68 24.42
N ILE A 282 65.42 34.17 24.05
CA ILE A 282 65.75 33.80 22.66
C ILE A 282 64.78 32.74 22.17
N HIS A 283 64.51 31.72 22.98
CA HIS A 283 63.59 30.64 22.63
C HIS A 283 62.17 31.17 22.40
N LYS A 284 61.63 31.97 23.33
CA LYS A 284 60.31 32.60 23.19
C LYS A 284 60.19 33.46 21.94
N TYR A 285 61.26 34.17 21.57
CA TYR A 285 61.31 34.99 20.36
C TYR A 285 61.29 34.13 19.09
N LYS A 286 62.14 33.09 19.01
CA LYS A 286 62.15 32.16 17.87
C LYS A 286 60.81 31.44 17.69
N THR A 287 60.17 31.02 18.79
CA THR A 287 58.83 30.44 18.79
C THR A 287 57.80 31.41 18.23
N TYR A 288 57.81 32.66 18.69
CA TYR A 288 56.94 33.71 18.15
C TYR A 288 57.11 33.87 16.63
N CYS A 289 58.34 33.99 16.14
CA CYS A 289 58.60 34.16 14.70
C CYS A 289 58.08 32.98 13.86
N LEU A 290 58.23 31.74 14.35
CA LEU A 290 57.73 30.57 13.64
C LEU A 290 56.19 30.50 13.64
N MET A 291 55.55 30.69 14.79
CA MET A 291 54.08 30.74 14.88
C MET A 291 53.50 31.82 13.96
N ARG A 292 54.17 32.98 13.89
CA ARG A 292 53.76 34.09 13.02
C ARG A 292 53.87 33.71 11.55
N ASN A 293 54.97 33.10 11.14
CA ASN A 293 55.15 32.63 9.76
C ASN A 293 54.10 31.56 9.39
N ASN A 294 53.88 30.59 10.28
CA ASN A 294 52.85 29.57 10.10
C ASN A 294 51.46 30.18 9.92
N TYR A 295 51.08 31.14 10.77
CA TYR A 295 49.83 31.88 10.63
C TYR A 295 49.74 32.60 9.28
N LEU A 296 50.78 33.34 8.87
CA LEU A 296 50.78 34.06 7.59
C LEU A 296 50.64 33.13 6.39
N THR A 297 51.27 31.96 6.43
CA THR A 297 51.12 30.92 5.40
C THR A 297 49.70 30.37 5.36
N LEU A 298 49.16 29.95 6.51
CA LEU A 298 47.85 29.31 6.59
C LEU A 298 46.69 30.26 6.34
N LYS A 299 46.85 31.54 6.69
CA LYS A 299 45.79 32.56 6.57
C LYS A 299 45.22 32.62 5.16
N SER A 300 46.08 32.62 4.13
CA SER A 300 45.65 32.67 2.73
C SER A 300 44.90 31.40 2.32
N ASP A 301 45.35 30.23 2.77
CA ASP A 301 44.72 28.95 2.42
C ASP A 301 43.33 28.83 3.06
N VAL A 302 43.23 29.22 4.33
CA VAL A 302 41.97 29.26 5.07
C VAL A 302 40.99 30.26 4.44
N PHE A 303 41.47 31.43 4.01
CA PHE A 303 40.66 32.42 3.28
C PHE A 303 40.04 31.80 2.03
N ASN A 304 40.87 31.17 1.18
CA ASN A 304 40.44 30.57 -0.08
C ASN A 304 39.43 29.42 0.14
N LEU A 305 39.70 28.55 1.12
CA LEU A 305 38.82 27.44 1.46
C LEU A 305 37.44 27.91 1.97
N MET A 306 37.40 28.94 2.82
CA MET A 306 36.13 29.49 3.30
C MET A 306 35.34 30.20 2.19
N GLN A 307 36.03 30.92 1.31
CA GLN A 307 35.37 31.57 0.17
C GLN A 307 34.75 30.53 -0.77
N ALA A 308 35.48 29.46 -1.10
CA ALA A 308 34.97 28.36 -1.90
C ALA A 308 33.72 27.70 -1.28
N LYS A 309 33.71 27.46 0.04
CA LYS A 309 32.55 26.87 0.73
C LYS A 309 31.35 27.82 0.86
N THR A 310 31.58 29.13 0.83
CA THR A 310 30.50 30.13 1.00
C THR A 310 29.82 30.46 -0.32
N TYR A 311 30.56 30.43 -1.43
CA TYR A 311 30.10 30.91 -2.75
C TYR A 311 30.09 29.84 -3.86
N GLY A 312 30.67 28.66 -3.64
CA GLY A 312 30.50 27.48 -4.51
C GLY A 312 29.19 26.75 -4.24
#